data_AF-A0A0S2ZMF7-F1
#
_entry.id   AF-A0A0S2ZMF7-F1
#
_cell.length_a   1.000
_cell.length_b   1.000
_cell.length_c   1.000
_cell.angle_alpha   90.00
_cell.angle_beta   90.00
_cell.angle_gamma   90.00
#
_symmetry.space_group_name_H-M   'P 1'
#
loop_
_entity.id
_entity.type
_entity.pdbx_description
1 polymer ?
#
loop_
_entity_poly.entity_id
_entity_poly.type
_entity_poly.pdbx_seq_one_letter_code
_entity_poly.pdbx_strand_id
1 'polypeptide(L)'
;MYKSTKIKDDIVWIGVNDRKIEKWESHIPLDYGVTYNSYVILDEKICIIDGVEEGENGDFFRKLEATIGDRKVDYIIINHVEPDHSGSIKSLLKMYPDIKVVGNAKSISILKLLDIDVPDDRAIVVKEKDILDLGKHKLTFYLMPMVHWPESMSTYDTTDKILFSNDAFGSFGALDGAIFNDEANLNIFENEMRRYYSNIVGKLGAPVNAILKKLSSVEISCICPSHGLIWRKDIDKVIEKYQKWANIEAEEEGVVIIYGSMYGHTTEMAEILARQLDERGIKNVQIYDSSKLDISYLFSVIWKYKGLMIGTCTHYNMAFPKIEPLLQKLENYGLKNRYLGIFGNMLWSGGGVKRVKEFAERLTGLEQIGEAIEIKGHVTDSDREKLIELANLMADKLIADR
;
A
#
# COMPACT_ATOMS: atom_id res chain seq x y z
N MET A 1 12.14 11.78 12.72
CA MET A 1 12.06 12.13 14.15
C MET A 1 13.42 12.03 14.82
N TYR A 2 13.73 12.88 15.82
CA TYR A 2 15.07 12.97 16.40
C TYR A 2 15.40 11.89 17.44
N LYS A 3 14.46 11.50 18.31
CA LYS A 3 14.70 10.53 19.41
C LYS A 3 14.09 9.16 19.11
N SER A 4 14.66 8.13 19.73
CA SER A 4 14.01 6.82 19.87
C SER A 4 12.78 6.94 20.78
N THR A 5 11.82 6.03 20.61
CA THR A 5 10.54 6.07 21.35
C THR A 5 10.19 4.69 21.86
N LYS A 6 9.81 4.60 23.13
CA LYS A 6 9.39 3.32 23.74
C LYS A 6 8.04 2.89 23.20
N ILE A 7 7.96 1.64 22.76
CA ILE A 7 6.71 0.91 22.47
C ILE A 7 6.27 0.16 23.74
N LYS A 8 7.24 -0.50 24.37
CA LYS A 8 7.19 -1.07 25.71
C LYS A 8 8.44 -0.65 26.48
N ASP A 9 8.59 -1.08 27.72
CA ASP A 9 9.76 -0.71 28.52
C ASP A 9 11.08 -1.21 27.94
N ASP A 10 11.05 -2.37 27.28
CA ASP A 10 12.15 -3.10 26.67
C ASP A 10 12.05 -3.19 25.13
N ILE A 11 11.01 -2.62 24.52
CA ILE A 11 10.86 -2.58 23.06
C ILE A 11 10.83 -1.13 22.60
N VAL A 12 11.78 -0.75 21.75
CA VAL A 12 12.04 0.63 21.37
C VAL A 12 12.02 0.78 19.85
N TRP A 13 11.27 1.77 19.37
CA TRP A 13 11.33 2.23 17.99
C TRP A 13 12.58 3.09 17.78
N ILE A 14 13.39 2.74 16.79
CA ILE A 14 14.61 3.46 16.37
C ILE A 14 14.57 3.84 14.88
N GLY A 15 13.40 3.81 14.26
CA GLY A 15 13.20 4.18 12.87
C GLY A 15 13.51 5.64 12.53
N VAL A 16 13.45 5.98 11.25
CA VAL A 16 13.86 7.28 10.69
C VAL A 16 12.80 7.79 9.71
N ASN A 17 12.69 9.11 9.58
CA ASN A 17 11.82 9.72 8.57
C ASN A 17 12.69 10.17 7.41
N ASP A 18 12.39 9.71 6.21
CA ASP A 18 12.95 10.30 5.01
C ASP A 18 11.92 11.26 4.40
N ARG A 19 12.21 12.55 4.57
CA ARG A 19 11.43 13.66 3.99
C ARG A 19 12.07 14.23 2.72
N LYS A 20 13.24 13.71 2.32
CA LYS A 20 14.01 14.16 1.17
C LYS A 20 13.68 13.32 -0.06
N ILE A 21 13.35 12.05 0.13
CA ILE A 21 12.93 11.16 -0.95
C ILE A 21 11.64 11.67 -1.60
N GLU A 22 11.73 11.97 -2.89
CA GLU A 22 10.59 12.48 -3.66
C GLU A 22 9.77 11.35 -4.30
N LYS A 23 10.39 10.18 -4.54
CA LYS A 23 9.74 9.07 -5.23
C LYS A 23 10.10 7.71 -4.64
N TRP A 24 9.09 6.91 -4.36
CA TRP A 24 9.23 5.49 -4.05
C TRP A 24 9.51 4.70 -5.33
N GLU A 25 10.48 3.77 -5.28
CA GLU A 25 10.93 2.96 -6.41
C GLU A 25 11.15 3.77 -7.72
N SER A 26 11.63 5.02 -7.55
CA SER A 26 11.86 5.98 -8.63
C SER A 26 10.63 6.44 -9.44
N HIS A 27 9.39 6.03 -9.10
CA HIS A 27 8.23 6.34 -9.92
C HIS A 27 6.95 6.77 -9.18
N ILE A 28 6.75 6.43 -7.90
CA ILE A 28 5.57 6.85 -7.13
C ILE A 28 5.92 8.10 -6.33
N PRO A 29 5.30 9.27 -6.56
CA PRO A 29 5.62 10.49 -5.82
C PRO A 29 5.27 10.38 -4.33
N LEU A 30 6.14 10.84 -3.43
CA LEU A 30 5.97 10.80 -1.97
C LEU A 30 5.77 12.19 -1.40
N ASP A 31 4.56 12.76 -1.57
CA ASP A 31 4.26 14.13 -1.12
C ASP A 31 4.42 14.33 0.40
N TYR A 32 4.35 13.25 1.18
CA TYR A 32 4.54 13.25 2.63
C TYR A 32 5.84 12.56 3.08
N GLY A 33 6.75 12.22 2.15
CA GLY A 33 7.92 11.39 2.43
C GLY A 33 7.56 9.95 2.82
N VAL A 34 8.47 9.29 3.53
CA VAL A 34 8.26 7.93 4.06
C VAL A 34 8.99 7.76 5.39
N THR A 35 8.66 6.69 6.10
CA THR A 35 9.34 6.31 7.34
C THR A 35 9.95 4.93 7.16
N TYR A 36 11.20 4.74 7.57
CA TYR A 36 11.82 3.42 7.68
C TYR A 36 11.85 3.04 9.17
N ASN A 37 10.90 2.22 9.58
CA ASN A 37 10.78 1.74 10.95
C ASN A 37 11.74 0.59 11.20
N SER A 38 12.51 0.72 12.27
CA SER A 38 13.33 -0.35 12.84
C SER A 38 13.12 -0.36 14.34
N TYR A 39 13.29 -1.54 14.95
CA TYR A 39 12.96 -1.79 16.35
C TYR A 39 14.12 -2.45 17.09
N VAL A 40 14.25 -2.17 18.38
CA VAL A 40 15.22 -2.82 19.28
C VAL A 40 14.47 -3.46 20.43
N ILE A 41 14.80 -4.72 20.71
CA ILE A 41 14.37 -5.46 21.88
C ILE A 41 15.55 -5.56 22.85
N LEU A 42 15.36 -4.97 24.04
CA LEU A 42 16.34 -4.89 25.12
C LEU A 42 16.11 -6.02 26.11
N ASP A 43 16.69 -7.18 25.83
CA ASP A 43 16.59 -8.38 26.68
C ASP A 43 17.97 -8.81 27.20
N GLU A 44 18.11 -10.03 27.73
CA GLU A 44 19.42 -10.65 28.00
C GLU A 44 20.30 -10.64 26.75
N LYS A 45 19.68 -10.87 25.57
CA LYS A 45 20.29 -10.70 24.25
C LYS A 45 19.64 -9.54 23.50
N ILE A 46 20.43 -8.58 23.04
CA ILE A 46 19.89 -7.44 22.29
C ILE A 46 19.61 -7.86 20.85
N CYS A 47 18.41 -7.56 20.38
CA CYS A 47 17.97 -7.86 19.02
C CYS A 47 17.46 -6.61 18.33
N ILE A 48 17.97 -6.36 17.11
CA ILE A 48 17.43 -5.36 16.19
C ILE A 48 16.46 -6.10 15.23
N ILE A 49 15.32 -5.47 14.93
CA ILE A 49 14.37 -5.92 13.92
C ILE A 49 14.39 -4.94 12.76
N ASP A 50 14.82 -5.44 11.60
CA ASP A 50 15.00 -4.71 10.34
C ASP A 50 15.95 -3.51 10.44
N GLY A 51 16.47 -3.08 9.29
CA GLY A 51 17.32 -1.91 9.18
C GLY A 51 16.58 -0.71 8.58
N VAL A 52 17.33 0.16 7.93
CA VAL A 52 16.81 1.33 7.21
C VAL A 52 17.55 1.48 5.87
N GLU A 53 17.05 2.38 5.03
CA GLU A 53 17.72 2.84 3.81
C GLU A 53 19.13 3.39 4.12
N GLU A 54 20.10 3.13 3.23
CA GLU A 54 21.52 3.39 3.47
C GLU A 54 21.83 4.87 3.75
N GLY A 55 21.16 5.80 3.07
CA GLY A 55 21.28 7.24 3.25
C GLY A 55 20.81 7.73 4.63
N GLU A 56 19.97 6.97 5.32
CA GLU A 56 19.44 7.32 6.64
C GLU A 56 20.19 6.64 7.80
N ASN A 57 21.28 5.92 7.50
CA ASN A 57 22.16 5.26 8.47
C ASN A 57 22.61 6.16 9.62
N GLY A 58 22.92 7.44 9.34
CA GLY A 58 23.43 8.36 10.35
C GLY A 58 22.46 8.61 11.52
N ASP A 59 21.17 8.75 11.22
CA ASP A 59 20.14 8.94 12.24
C ASP A 59 19.77 7.63 12.93
N PHE A 60 19.77 6.53 12.18
CA PHE A 60 19.54 5.19 12.69
C PHE A 60 20.59 4.76 13.73
N PHE A 61 21.88 4.85 13.40
CA PHE A 61 22.96 4.46 14.32
C PHE A 61 23.00 5.32 15.57
N ARG A 62 22.75 6.64 15.46
CA ARG A 62 22.69 7.53 16.63
C ARG A 62 21.58 7.11 17.61
N LYS A 63 20.43 6.68 17.09
CA LYS A 63 19.32 6.18 17.93
C LYS A 63 19.62 4.82 18.52
N LEU A 64 20.25 3.93 17.74
CA LEU A 64 20.69 2.62 18.23
C LEU A 64 21.66 2.79 19.41
N GLU A 65 22.73 3.57 19.24
CA GLU A 65 23.72 3.87 20.28
C GLU A 65 23.08 4.49 21.52
N ALA A 66 22.20 5.49 21.35
CA ALA A 66 21.49 6.09 22.47
C ALA A 66 20.55 5.12 23.21
N THR A 67 20.07 4.07 22.53
CA THR A 67 19.13 3.09 23.08
C THR A 67 19.85 1.95 23.80
N ILE A 68 20.97 1.46 23.25
CA ILE A 68 21.70 0.31 23.80
C ILE A 68 22.87 0.71 24.71
N GLY A 69 23.38 1.95 24.60
CA GLY A 69 24.61 2.38 25.26
C GLY A 69 25.82 1.58 24.78
N ASP A 70 26.60 1.04 25.72
CA ASP A 70 27.78 0.22 25.42
C ASP A 70 27.46 -1.29 25.32
N ARG A 71 26.18 -1.66 25.36
CA ARG A 71 25.79 -3.07 25.30
C ARG A 71 26.04 -3.63 23.89
N LYS A 72 26.50 -4.88 23.82
CA LYS A 72 26.64 -5.60 22.55
C LYS A 72 25.27 -5.87 21.91
N VAL A 73 25.23 -5.87 20.58
CA VAL A 73 24.07 -6.34 19.81
C VAL A 73 24.30 -7.80 19.44
N ASP A 74 23.39 -8.67 19.85
CA ASP A 74 23.51 -10.11 19.62
C ASP A 74 22.89 -10.55 18.28
N TYR A 75 21.77 -9.92 17.88
CA TYR A 75 21.03 -10.30 16.67
C TYR A 75 20.54 -9.11 15.85
N ILE A 76 20.52 -9.28 14.53
CA ILE A 76 19.69 -8.52 13.58
C ILE A 76 18.76 -9.50 12.89
N ILE A 77 17.45 -9.31 13.04
CA ILE A 77 16.42 -10.02 12.28
C ILE A 77 16.11 -9.24 11.02
N ILE A 78 16.06 -9.95 9.88
CA ILE A 78 15.76 -9.39 8.57
C ILE A 78 14.46 -10.02 8.07
N ASN A 79 13.34 -9.35 8.31
CA ASN A 79 12.04 -9.78 7.85
C ASN A 79 11.89 -9.64 6.33
N HIS A 80 12.63 -8.70 5.73
CA HIS A 80 12.59 -8.39 4.30
C HIS A 80 13.92 -7.78 3.86
N VAL A 81 14.35 -8.09 2.64
CA VAL A 81 15.70 -7.73 2.17
C VAL A 81 15.73 -6.55 1.22
N GLU A 82 14.58 -5.94 0.93
CA GLU A 82 14.54 -4.75 0.08
C GLU A 82 15.43 -3.63 0.64
N PRO A 83 16.18 -2.88 -0.21
CA PRO A 83 17.24 -1.98 0.25
C PRO A 83 16.84 -0.90 1.24
N ASP A 84 15.57 -0.52 1.28
CA ASP A 84 15.01 0.45 2.21
C ASP A 84 14.88 -0.09 3.65
N HIS A 85 15.02 -1.41 3.84
CA HIS A 85 15.17 -2.05 5.15
C HIS A 85 16.54 -2.72 5.33
N SER A 86 17.21 -3.10 4.24
CA SER A 86 18.47 -3.83 4.29
C SER A 86 19.72 -2.97 4.12
N GLY A 87 19.56 -1.70 3.74
CA GLY A 87 20.65 -0.76 3.45
C GLY A 87 21.61 -0.53 4.63
N SER A 88 21.12 -0.63 5.86
CA SER A 88 21.96 -0.49 7.07
C SER A 88 22.73 -1.74 7.46
N ILE A 89 22.39 -2.90 6.92
CA ILE A 89 22.91 -4.20 7.37
C ILE A 89 24.41 -4.32 7.14
N LYS A 90 24.91 -3.88 5.98
CA LYS A 90 26.35 -3.90 5.68
C LYS A 90 27.16 -3.08 6.68
N SER A 91 26.62 -1.96 7.13
CA SER A 91 27.23 -1.10 8.15
C SER A 91 27.13 -1.72 9.55
N LEU A 92 25.98 -2.31 9.89
CA LEU A 92 25.79 -3.06 11.15
C LEU A 92 26.82 -4.20 11.30
N LEU A 93 27.03 -5.00 10.24
CA LEU A 93 27.97 -6.12 10.27
C LEU A 93 29.43 -5.69 10.50
N LYS A 94 29.78 -4.48 10.06
CA LYS A 94 31.11 -3.88 10.27
C LYS A 94 31.26 -3.32 11.69
N MET A 95 30.23 -2.64 12.19
CA MET A 95 30.25 -2.01 13.52
C MET A 95 30.14 -3.04 14.66
N TYR A 96 29.35 -4.09 14.44
CA TYR A 96 29.13 -5.18 15.39
C TYR A 96 29.66 -6.48 14.78
N PRO A 97 30.97 -6.78 14.89
CA PRO A 97 31.57 -7.93 14.22
C PRO A 97 31.04 -9.28 14.72
N ASP A 98 30.43 -9.32 15.90
CA ASP A 98 29.86 -10.54 16.49
C ASP A 98 28.34 -10.66 16.30
N ILE A 99 27.66 -9.69 15.67
CA ILE A 99 26.19 -9.75 15.50
C ILE A 99 25.82 -10.93 14.61
N LYS A 100 24.81 -11.70 15.02
CA LYS A 100 24.24 -12.79 14.22
C LYS A 100 23.08 -12.27 13.37
N VAL A 101 23.01 -12.72 12.12
CA VAL A 101 21.96 -12.36 11.19
C VAL A 101 20.92 -13.45 11.15
N VAL A 102 19.67 -13.10 11.44
CA VAL A 102 18.55 -14.03 11.49
C VAL A 102 17.62 -13.74 10.31
N GLY A 103 17.36 -14.73 9.48
CA GLY A 103 16.50 -14.62 8.31
C GLY A 103 16.14 -16.01 7.78
N ASN A 104 15.20 -16.11 6.84
CA ASN A 104 14.96 -17.40 6.20
C ASN A 104 15.99 -17.69 5.11
N ALA A 105 15.97 -18.91 4.56
CA ALA A 105 16.95 -19.34 3.57
C ALA A 105 17.01 -18.44 2.33
N LYS A 106 15.86 -17.87 1.91
CA LYS A 106 15.81 -16.94 0.78
C LYS A 106 16.38 -15.58 1.15
N SER A 107 16.09 -15.06 2.34
CA SER A 107 16.66 -13.80 2.84
C SER A 107 18.18 -13.85 2.77
N ILE A 108 18.81 -14.89 3.34
CA ILE A 108 20.28 -15.05 3.30
C ILE A 108 20.80 -15.14 1.87
N SER A 109 20.10 -15.85 0.98
CA SER A 109 20.51 -15.97 -0.42
C SER A 109 20.44 -14.64 -1.18
N ILE A 110 19.42 -13.81 -0.93
CA ILE A 110 19.21 -12.54 -1.64
C ILE A 110 20.14 -11.47 -1.10
N LEU A 111 20.43 -11.42 0.21
CA LEU A 111 21.43 -10.51 0.77
C LEU A 111 22.78 -10.65 0.07
N LYS A 112 23.19 -11.89 -0.21
CA LYS A 112 24.40 -12.16 -0.98
C LYS A 112 24.34 -11.59 -2.41
N LEU A 113 23.17 -11.63 -3.05
CA LEU A 113 22.95 -11.01 -4.37
C LEU A 113 22.98 -9.47 -4.31
N LEU A 114 22.69 -8.89 -3.14
CA LEU A 114 22.76 -7.45 -2.86
C LEU A 114 24.13 -7.00 -2.33
N ASP A 115 25.19 -7.81 -2.50
CA ASP A 115 26.55 -7.52 -2.00
C ASP A 115 26.61 -7.31 -0.46
N ILE A 116 25.77 -8.05 0.25
CA ILE A 116 25.77 -8.18 1.71
C ILE A 116 26.11 -9.63 2.05
N ASP A 117 27.41 -9.92 2.18
CA ASP A 117 27.87 -11.27 2.54
C ASP A 117 27.79 -11.47 4.05
N VAL A 118 27.01 -12.48 4.45
CA VAL A 118 26.83 -12.89 5.84
C VAL A 118 27.64 -14.17 6.05
N PRO A 119 28.67 -14.15 6.91
CA PRO A 119 29.43 -15.36 7.22
C PRO A 119 28.52 -16.49 7.72
N ASP A 120 28.78 -17.73 7.28
CA ASP A 120 27.94 -18.90 7.59
C ASP A 120 27.79 -19.14 9.11
N ASP A 121 28.82 -18.84 9.90
CA ASP A 121 28.82 -18.97 11.36
C ASP A 121 28.01 -17.86 12.07
N ARG A 122 27.67 -16.79 11.36
CA ARG A 122 26.84 -15.68 11.82
C ARG A 122 25.41 -15.74 11.27
N ALA A 123 25.15 -16.55 10.25
CA ALA A 123 23.83 -16.73 9.67
C ALA A 123 22.99 -17.73 10.49
N ILE A 124 21.82 -17.30 10.95
CA ILE A 124 20.80 -18.13 11.59
C ILE A 124 19.62 -18.22 10.62
N VAL A 125 19.49 -19.38 9.98
CA VAL A 125 18.40 -19.66 9.04
C VAL A 125 17.18 -20.18 9.78
N VAL A 126 16.08 -19.42 9.76
CA VAL A 126 14.83 -19.76 10.43
C VAL A 126 13.76 -20.26 9.44
N LYS A 127 12.87 -21.10 9.94
CA LYS A 127 11.68 -21.62 9.25
C LYS A 127 10.41 -21.15 9.94
N GLU A 128 9.28 -21.44 9.30
CA GLU A 128 7.95 -21.22 9.85
C GLU A 128 7.83 -21.80 11.28
N LYS A 129 7.45 -20.95 12.23
CA LYS A 129 7.28 -21.21 13.67
C LYS A 129 8.55 -21.58 14.43
N ASP A 130 9.73 -21.43 13.84
CA ASP A 130 10.97 -21.49 14.64
C ASP A 130 10.95 -20.38 15.69
N ILE A 131 11.66 -20.62 16.80
CA ILE A 131 11.70 -19.71 17.95
C ILE A 131 13.14 -19.25 18.19
N LEU A 132 13.34 -17.94 18.29
CA LEU A 132 14.55 -17.33 18.82
C LEU A 132 14.30 -16.84 20.25
N ASP A 133 15.07 -17.37 21.20
CA ASP A 133 14.97 -17.01 22.62
C ASP A 133 16.02 -15.94 22.98
N LEU A 134 15.52 -14.76 23.38
CA LEU A 134 16.33 -13.63 23.79
C LEU A 134 16.52 -13.54 25.32
N GLY A 135 15.83 -14.37 26.10
CA GLY A 135 15.70 -14.28 27.56
C GLY A 135 14.23 -14.21 27.97
N LYS A 136 13.73 -13.00 28.25
CA LYS A 136 12.31 -12.73 28.54
C LYS A 136 11.43 -12.89 27.30
N HIS A 137 11.89 -12.40 26.15
CA HIS A 137 11.18 -12.38 24.88
C HIS A 137 11.49 -13.63 24.05
N LYS A 138 10.42 -14.21 23.49
CA LYS A 138 10.51 -15.37 22.60
C LYS A 138 9.89 -15.03 21.26
N LEU A 139 10.74 -14.94 20.26
CA LEU A 139 10.38 -14.49 18.92
C LEU A 139 10.06 -15.69 18.04
N THR A 140 8.84 -15.75 17.51
CA THR A 140 8.38 -16.78 16.58
C THR A 140 8.29 -16.22 15.17
N PHE A 141 8.81 -16.95 14.18
CA PHE A 141 8.83 -16.47 12.79
C PHE A 141 7.65 -17.01 11.98
N TYR A 142 6.97 -16.14 11.24
CA TYR A 142 5.90 -16.51 10.31
C TYR A 142 6.31 -16.11 8.90
N LEU A 143 6.48 -17.08 7.99
CA LEU A 143 6.88 -16.78 6.62
C LEU A 143 5.70 -16.17 5.85
N MET A 144 5.99 -15.14 5.07
CA MET A 144 5.02 -14.34 4.31
C MET A 144 5.41 -14.23 2.82
N PRO A 145 5.68 -15.35 2.14
CA PRO A 145 6.18 -15.30 0.77
C PRO A 145 5.17 -14.59 -0.15
N MET A 146 5.68 -13.69 -0.98
CA MET A 146 4.91 -12.82 -1.87
C MET A 146 4.00 -11.83 -1.11
N VAL A 147 4.43 -11.36 0.06
CA VAL A 147 3.84 -10.20 0.76
C VAL A 147 4.98 -9.22 1.15
N HIS A 148 5.62 -8.54 0.20
CA HIS A 148 5.42 -8.63 -1.25
C HIS A 148 6.55 -9.33 -2.02
N TRP A 149 7.68 -9.66 -1.37
CA TRP A 149 8.79 -10.40 -1.99
C TRP A 149 8.80 -11.89 -1.60
N PRO A 150 9.52 -12.76 -2.33
CA PRO A 150 9.51 -14.21 -2.09
C PRO A 150 10.02 -14.67 -0.73
N GLU A 151 10.82 -13.84 -0.06
CA GLU A 151 11.47 -14.07 1.24
C GLU A 151 10.82 -13.33 2.40
N SER A 152 9.81 -12.47 2.16
CA SER A 152 9.19 -11.71 3.24
C SER A 152 8.72 -12.64 4.36
N MET A 153 8.93 -12.22 5.61
CA MET A 153 8.46 -12.89 6.82
C MET A 153 8.03 -11.85 7.86
N SER A 154 7.39 -12.30 8.93
CA SER A 154 7.15 -11.49 10.11
C SER A 154 7.75 -12.16 11.33
N THR A 155 8.04 -11.35 12.32
CA THR A 155 8.53 -11.79 13.62
C THR A 155 7.49 -11.45 14.66
N TYR A 156 7.05 -12.46 15.42
CA TYR A 156 6.05 -12.32 16.45
C TYR A 156 6.68 -12.51 17.82
N ASP A 157 6.64 -11.48 18.65
CA ASP A 157 7.01 -11.60 20.06
C ASP A 157 5.84 -12.20 20.84
N THR A 158 6.03 -13.44 21.29
CA THR A 158 5.01 -14.18 22.05
C THR A 158 4.79 -13.64 23.46
N THR A 159 5.75 -12.88 24.01
CA THR A 159 5.68 -12.34 25.36
C THR A 159 4.74 -11.15 25.44
N ASP A 160 4.94 -10.14 24.58
CA ASP A 160 4.12 -8.93 24.55
C ASP A 160 3.03 -8.93 23.46
N LYS A 161 2.96 -10.01 22.67
CA LYS A 161 1.98 -10.21 21.59
C LYS A 161 2.12 -9.16 20.48
N ILE A 162 3.36 -8.85 20.11
CA ILE A 162 3.69 -7.83 19.10
C ILE A 162 4.07 -8.51 17.79
N LEU A 163 3.44 -8.10 16.70
CA LEU A 163 3.79 -8.53 15.35
C LEU A 163 4.66 -7.47 14.66
N PHE A 164 5.93 -7.77 14.43
CA PHE A 164 6.78 -7.03 13.51
C PHE A 164 6.49 -7.51 12.09
N SER A 165 5.66 -6.76 11.37
CA SER A 165 4.97 -7.21 10.17
C SER A 165 5.68 -6.86 8.86
N ASN A 166 6.84 -6.21 8.96
CA ASN A 166 7.54 -5.63 7.82
C ASN A 166 6.57 -4.74 6.99
N ASP A 167 6.52 -4.84 5.67
CA ASP A 167 5.69 -4.01 4.79
C ASP A 167 4.20 -4.19 4.99
N ALA A 168 3.79 -5.34 5.52
CA ALA A 168 2.39 -5.56 5.81
C ALA A 168 1.90 -4.56 6.86
N PHE A 169 0.73 -3.98 6.58
CA PHE A 169 0.11 -2.91 7.39
C PHE A 169 0.87 -1.58 7.40
N GLY A 170 1.86 -1.42 6.51
CA GLY A 170 2.59 -0.17 6.31
C GLY A 170 1.80 0.89 5.54
N SER A 171 2.34 2.10 5.53
CA SER A 171 1.81 3.25 4.78
C SER A 171 2.94 4.14 4.29
N PHE A 172 2.72 4.85 3.17
CA PHE A 172 3.57 5.99 2.84
C PHE A 172 3.39 7.12 3.87
N GLY A 173 4.33 8.05 3.90
CA GLY A 173 4.32 9.19 4.82
C GLY A 173 5.38 9.11 5.91
N ALA A 174 6.07 10.22 6.11
CA ALA A 174 6.93 10.46 7.25
C ALA A 174 6.09 10.74 8.51
N LEU A 175 6.56 10.31 9.68
CA LEU A 175 5.85 10.56 10.94
C LEU A 175 5.97 12.03 11.39
N ASP A 176 4.83 12.67 11.68
CA ASP A 176 4.73 14.07 12.14
C ASP A 176 4.77 14.19 13.68
N GLY A 177 5.56 13.34 14.33
CA GLY A 177 5.81 13.35 15.78
C GLY A 177 5.11 12.23 16.53
N ALA A 178 3.87 11.90 16.16
CA ALA A 178 3.19 10.69 16.63
C ALA A 178 3.72 9.47 15.88
N ILE A 179 3.97 8.38 16.61
CA ILE A 179 4.35 7.08 16.01
C ILE A 179 3.27 6.02 16.14
N PHE A 180 2.27 6.27 16.99
CA PHE A 180 1.17 5.34 17.23
C PHE A 180 -0.11 5.83 16.57
N ASN A 181 -0.92 4.87 16.12
CA ASN A 181 -2.15 5.16 15.40
C ASN A 181 -3.18 5.94 16.23
N ASP A 182 -3.20 5.77 17.55
CA ASP A 182 -4.08 6.50 18.48
C ASP A 182 -3.58 7.91 18.86
N GLU A 183 -2.38 8.29 18.44
CA GLU A 183 -1.79 9.62 18.69
C GLU A 183 -1.80 10.52 17.43
N ALA A 184 -2.03 9.94 16.26
CA ALA A 184 -1.95 10.62 14.97
C ALA A 184 -3.32 10.95 14.38
N ASN A 185 -3.35 11.88 13.43
CA ASN A 185 -4.54 12.09 12.58
C ASN A 185 -4.63 10.97 11.53
N LEU A 186 -5.41 9.94 11.84
CA LEU A 186 -5.53 8.76 11.00
C LEU A 186 -6.08 9.01 9.60
N ASN A 187 -6.84 10.09 9.36
CA ASN A 187 -7.41 10.35 8.04
C ASN A 187 -6.34 10.51 6.94
N ILE A 188 -5.17 11.06 7.29
CA ILE A 188 -4.06 11.22 6.34
C ILE A 188 -3.41 9.86 6.10
N PHE A 189 -3.08 9.14 7.18
CA PHE A 189 -2.38 7.86 7.12
C PHE A 189 -3.22 6.74 6.52
N GLU A 190 -4.54 6.71 6.72
CA GLU A 190 -5.40 5.68 6.11
C GLU A 190 -5.42 5.81 4.58
N ASN A 191 -5.41 7.03 4.04
CA ASN A 191 -5.35 7.24 2.59
C ASN A 191 -4.01 6.78 2.01
N GLU A 192 -2.91 7.08 2.69
CA GLU A 192 -1.56 6.65 2.30
C GLU A 192 -1.32 5.17 2.55
N MET A 193 -1.99 4.55 3.52
CA MET A 193 -2.01 3.11 3.76
C MET A 193 -2.71 2.38 2.61
N ARG A 194 -3.89 2.85 2.20
CA ARG A 194 -4.56 2.31 1.00
C ARG A 194 -3.70 2.53 -0.24
N ARG A 195 -3.04 3.69 -0.36
CA ARG A 195 -2.14 3.97 -1.48
C ARG A 195 -0.95 3.02 -1.51
N TYR A 196 -0.31 2.80 -0.37
CA TYR A 196 0.77 1.83 -0.21
C TYR A 196 0.29 0.43 -0.61
N TYR A 197 -0.79 -0.06 0.03
CA TYR A 197 -1.34 -1.37 -0.26
C TYR A 197 -1.66 -1.55 -1.74
N SER A 198 -2.49 -0.68 -2.30
CA SER A 198 -2.95 -0.80 -3.69
C SER A 198 -1.79 -0.77 -4.68
N ASN A 199 -0.76 0.04 -4.44
CA ASN A 199 0.34 0.21 -5.39
C ASN A 199 1.47 -0.81 -5.27
N ILE A 200 1.66 -1.41 -4.08
CA ILE A 200 2.78 -2.33 -3.80
C ILE A 200 2.27 -3.78 -3.67
N VAL A 201 1.23 -3.99 -2.87
CA VAL A 201 0.74 -5.33 -2.47
C VAL A 201 -0.51 -5.74 -3.24
N GLY A 202 -1.23 -4.82 -3.87
CA GLY A 202 -2.61 -5.00 -4.38
C GLY A 202 -2.81 -6.16 -5.37
N LYS A 203 -1.75 -6.62 -6.05
CA LYS A 203 -1.78 -7.79 -6.96
C LYS A 203 -1.72 -9.13 -6.20
N LEU A 204 -1.26 -9.11 -4.95
CA LEU A 204 -0.88 -10.28 -4.14
C LEU A 204 -1.97 -10.63 -3.11
N GLY A 205 -3.24 -10.36 -3.42
CA GLY A 205 -4.36 -10.59 -2.50
C GLY A 205 -4.48 -12.04 -2.01
N ALA A 206 -4.23 -13.03 -2.87
CA ALA A 206 -4.28 -14.44 -2.46
C ALA A 206 -3.17 -14.81 -1.45
N PRO A 207 -1.88 -14.47 -1.67
CA PRO A 207 -0.85 -14.52 -0.63
C PRO A 207 -1.25 -13.82 0.67
N VAL A 208 -1.75 -12.58 0.60
CA VAL A 208 -2.18 -11.82 1.79
C VAL A 208 -3.26 -12.57 2.57
N ASN A 209 -4.30 -13.06 1.90
CA ASN A 209 -5.37 -13.84 2.54
C ASN A 209 -4.87 -15.10 3.23
N ALA A 210 -3.90 -15.80 2.62
CA ALA A 210 -3.29 -16.98 3.24
C ALA A 210 -2.53 -16.62 4.53
N ILE A 211 -1.85 -15.47 4.56
CA ILE A 211 -1.16 -14.98 5.75
C ILE A 211 -2.14 -14.51 6.83
N LEU A 212 -3.17 -13.74 6.48
CA LEU A 212 -4.19 -13.32 7.43
C LEU A 212 -4.89 -14.52 8.07
N LYS A 213 -5.21 -15.55 7.27
CA LYS A 213 -5.74 -16.82 7.78
C LYS A 213 -4.76 -17.53 8.71
N LYS A 214 -3.47 -17.57 8.36
CA LYS A 214 -2.40 -18.18 9.18
C LYS A 214 -2.28 -17.49 10.55
N LEU A 215 -2.40 -16.17 10.59
CA LEU A 215 -2.28 -15.36 11.79
C LEU A 215 -3.60 -15.23 12.57
N SER A 216 -4.73 -15.71 12.05
CA SER A 216 -6.06 -15.54 12.66
C SER A 216 -6.21 -16.08 14.09
N SER A 217 -5.40 -17.08 14.48
CA SER A 217 -5.40 -17.64 15.83
C SER A 217 -4.33 -17.02 16.75
N VAL A 218 -3.51 -16.11 16.21
CA VAL A 218 -2.45 -15.43 16.96
C VAL A 218 -3.07 -14.17 17.55
N GLU A 219 -3.04 -14.06 18.87
CA GLU A 219 -3.49 -12.84 19.54
C GLU A 219 -2.45 -11.73 19.29
N ILE A 220 -2.87 -10.60 18.73
CA ILE A 220 -1.96 -9.50 18.39
C ILE A 220 -2.42 -8.25 19.14
N SER A 221 -1.56 -7.74 20.04
CA SER A 221 -1.80 -6.52 20.80
C SER A 221 -1.25 -5.27 20.10
N CYS A 222 -0.26 -5.45 19.23
CA CYS A 222 0.42 -4.37 18.53
C CYS A 222 0.98 -4.88 17.18
N ILE A 223 0.85 -4.09 16.12
CA ILE A 223 1.48 -4.33 14.81
C ILE A 223 2.50 -3.22 14.55
N CYS A 224 3.73 -3.64 14.30
CA CYS A 224 4.91 -2.82 14.10
C CYS A 224 5.38 -2.99 12.64
N PRO A 225 4.87 -2.19 11.69
CA PRO A 225 5.24 -2.29 10.26
C PRO A 225 6.59 -1.62 9.99
N SER A 226 7.18 -1.87 8.83
CA SER A 226 8.40 -1.17 8.35
C SER A 226 8.14 0.28 7.94
N HIS A 227 6.89 0.66 7.69
CA HIS A 227 6.56 2.01 7.25
C HIS A 227 5.34 2.59 7.97
N GLY A 228 5.40 3.87 8.27
CA GLY A 228 4.29 4.62 8.84
C GLY A 228 4.03 4.29 10.32
N LEU A 229 2.77 4.39 10.73
CA LEU A 229 2.36 4.30 12.13
C LEU A 229 2.40 2.86 12.67
N ILE A 230 2.70 2.75 13.95
CA ILE A 230 2.55 1.54 14.76
C ILE A 230 1.08 1.43 15.19
N TRP A 231 0.48 0.28 14.95
CA TRP A 231 -0.90 0.01 15.33
C TRP A 231 -0.92 -0.64 16.71
N ARG A 232 -1.47 0.05 17.72
CA ARG A 232 -1.70 -0.50 19.08
C ARG A 232 -3.15 -0.39 19.54
N LYS A 233 -4.00 0.18 18.68
CA LYS A 233 -5.44 0.33 18.88
C LYS A 233 -6.16 -0.04 17.59
N ASP A 234 -7.39 -0.54 17.69
CA ASP A 234 -8.24 -0.86 16.53
C ASP A 234 -7.59 -1.89 15.58
N ILE A 235 -6.82 -2.84 16.15
CA ILE A 235 -6.10 -3.89 15.41
C ILE A 235 -7.03 -4.69 14.49
N ASP A 236 -8.20 -5.08 14.98
CA ASP A 236 -9.18 -5.82 14.18
C ASP A 236 -9.66 -5.01 12.96
N LYS A 237 -9.80 -3.69 13.10
CA LYS A 237 -10.26 -2.82 12.01
C LYS A 237 -9.20 -2.67 10.92
N VAL A 238 -7.92 -2.54 11.30
CA VAL A 238 -6.85 -2.45 10.30
C VAL A 238 -6.67 -3.79 9.57
N ILE A 239 -6.82 -4.92 10.29
CA ILE A 239 -6.83 -6.26 9.68
C ILE A 239 -8.01 -6.42 8.71
N GLU A 240 -9.22 -6.00 9.11
CA GLU A 240 -10.41 -6.04 8.25
C GLU A 240 -10.23 -5.21 6.98
N LYS A 241 -9.68 -3.99 7.09
CA LYS A 241 -9.36 -3.15 5.92
C LYS A 241 -8.38 -3.86 4.98
N TYR A 242 -7.29 -4.42 5.51
CA TYR A 242 -6.30 -5.14 4.73
C TYR A 242 -6.91 -6.36 4.02
N GLN A 243 -7.79 -7.09 4.71
CA GLN A 243 -8.54 -8.24 4.18
C GLN A 243 -9.49 -7.83 3.04
N LYS A 244 -10.23 -6.72 3.19
CA LYS A 244 -11.07 -6.12 2.14
C LYS A 244 -10.23 -5.76 0.90
N TRP A 245 -9.10 -5.10 1.09
CA TRP A 245 -8.23 -4.73 -0.03
C TRP A 245 -7.62 -5.93 -0.75
N ALA A 246 -7.27 -6.99 -0.02
CA ALA A 246 -6.82 -8.27 -0.59
C ALA A 246 -7.87 -8.97 -1.45
N ASN A 247 -9.15 -8.76 -1.13
CA ASN A 247 -10.26 -9.24 -1.93
C ASN A 247 -10.69 -8.29 -3.05
N ILE A 248 -10.06 -7.10 -3.16
CA ILE A 248 -10.47 -6.02 -4.05
C ILE A 248 -11.93 -5.61 -3.78
N GLU A 249 -12.32 -5.65 -2.51
CA GLU A 249 -13.62 -5.16 -2.04
C GLU A 249 -13.52 -3.65 -1.77
N ALA A 250 -14.58 -2.91 -2.09
CA ALA A 250 -14.66 -1.49 -1.79
C ALA A 250 -14.78 -1.26 -0.27
N GLU A 251 -14.21 -0.16 0.22
CA GLU A 251 -14.31 0.21 1.63
C GLU A 251 -15.71 0.71 1.99
N GLU A 252 -16.30 1.50 1.09
CA GLU A 252 -17.57 2.16 1.31
C GLU A 252 -18.35 2.32 -0.01
N GLU A 253 -19.64 2.60 0.14
CA GLU A 253 -20.49 3.00 -0.99
C GLU A 253 -20.00 4.34 -1.56
N GLY A 254 -19.88 4.42 -2.89
CA GLY A 254 -19.54 5.63 -3.59
C GLY A 254 -19.20 5.39 -5.05
N VAL A 255 -18.90 6.48 -5.77
CA VAL A 255 -18.47 6.48 -7.17
C VAL A 255 -17.21 7.33 -7.30
N VAL A 256 -16.19 6.75 -7.94
CA VAL A 256 -15.08 7.53 -8.49
C VAL A 256 -15.26 7.70 -9.99
N ILE A 257 -15.20 8.95 -10.46
CA ILE A 257 -15.19 9.32 -11.87
C ILE A 257 -13.78 9.77 -12.22
N ILE A 258 -13.09 9.04 -13.08
CA ILE A 258 -11.73 9.38 -13.55
C ILE A 258 -11.82 9.65 -15.05
N TYR A 259 -11.37 10.83 -15.49
CA TYR A 259 -11.47 11.19 -16.89
C TYR A 259 -10.20 11.81 -17.49
N GLY A 260 -10.09 11.73 -18.81
CA GLY A 260 -9.10 12.46 -19.63
C GLY A 260 -9.80 13.42 -20.59
N SER A 261 -9.40 14.70 -20.58
CA SER A 261 -10.04 15.77 -21.36
C SER A 261 -9.00 16.73 -21.91
N MET A 262 -9.10 17.08 -23.20
CA MET A 262 -8.24 18.10 -23.83
C MET A 262 -8.90 19.49 -23.82
N TYR A 263 -10.20 19.56 -24.12
CA TYR A 263 -10.91 20.81 -24.39
C TYR A 263 -12.18 20.99 -23.53
N GLY A 264 -12.33 20.23 -22.46
CA GLY A 264 -13.44 20.39 -21.51
C GLY A 264 -14.70 19.57 -21.85
N HIS A 265 -14.87 19.01 -23.05
CA HIS A 265 -16.07 18.23 -23.36
C HIS A 265 -16.23 16.98 -22.48
N THR A 266 -15.17 16.18 -22.29
CA THR A 266 -15.24 15.03 -21.36
C THR A 266 -15.39 15.50 -19.90
N THR A 267 -14.89 16.70 -19.57
CA THR A 267 -15.07 17.32 -18.25
C THR A 267 -16.55 17.61 -18.00
N GLU A 268 -17.22 18.26 -18.94
CA GLU A 268 -18.66 18.55 -18.87
C GLU A 268 -19.47 17.25 -18.67
N MET A 269 -19.12 16.19 -19.41
CA MET A 269 -19.76 14.87 -19.25
C MET A 269 -19.59 14.32 -17.82
N ALA A 270 -18.37 14.40 -17.26
CA ALA A 270 -18.09 13.95 -15.90
C ALA A 270 -18.88 14.75 -14.84
N GLU A 271 -19.02 16.06 -15.01
CA GLU A 271 -19.79 16.93 -14.11
C GLU A 271 -21.30 16.61 -14.14
N ILE A 272 -21.86 16.35 -15.33
CA ILE A 272 -23.26 15.93 -15.49
C ILE A 272 -23.51 14.62 -14.73
N LEU A 273 -22.64 13.62 -14.93
CA LEU A 273 -22.74 12.32 -14.26
C LEU A 273 -22.68 12.48 -12.74
N ALA A 274 -21.70 13.25 -12.24
CA ALA A 274 -21.53 13.48 -10.81
C ALA A 274 -22.74 14.19 -10.19
N ARG A 275 -23.27 15.22 -10.87
CA ARG A 275 -24.45 15.95 -10.40
C ARG A 275 -25.65 15.03 -10.28
N GLN A 276 -25.89 14.19 -11.29
CA GLN A 276 -27.02 13.26 -11.26
C GLN A 276 -26.86 12.20 -10.15
N LEU A 277 -25.65 11.69 -9.92
CA LEU A 277 -25.39 10.76 -8.81
C LEU A 277 -25.72 11.38 -7.44
N ASP A 278 -25.35 12.65 -7.22
CA ASP A 278 -25.70 13.39 -6.00
C ASP A 278 -27.22 13.60 -5.86
N GLU A 279 -27.91 13.97 -6.94
CA GLU A 279 -29.37 14.11 -6.96
C GLU A 279 -30.09 12.78 -6.67
N ARG A 280 -29.47 11.66 -7.04
CA ARG A 280 -29.92 10.30 -6.71
C ARG A 280 -29.53 9.85 -5.29
N GLY A 281 -28.85 10.69 -4.51
CA GLY A 281 -28.54 10.46 -3.11
C GLY A 281 -27.23 9.70 -2.84
N ILE A 282 -26.36 9.54 -3.84
CA ILE A 282 -25.00 9.00 -3.64
C ILE A 282 -24.13 10.11 -3.06
N LYS A 283 -23.67 9.95 -1.81
CA LYS A 283 -22.93 11.01 -1.09
C LYS A 283 -21.45 11.05 -1.41
N ASN A 284 -20.85 9.88 -1.62
CA ASN A 284 -19.42 9.76 -1.91
C ASN A 284 -19.17 9.75 -3.41
N VAL A 285 -19.28 10.91 -4.06
CA VAL A 285 -18.91 11.09 -5.47
C VAL A 285 -17.59 11.86 -5.54
N GLN A 286 -16.59 11.30 -6.22
CA GLN A 286 -15.28 11.93 -6.39
C GLN A 286 -14.94 12.01 -7.88
N ILE A 287 -14.48 13.18 -8.34
CA ILE A 287 -14.13 13.42 -9.73
C ILE A 287 -12.64 13.72 -9.83
N TYR A 288 -11.94 13.04 -10.74
CA TYR A 288 -10.52 13.24 -10.99
C TYR A 288 -10.20 13.41 -12.47
N ASP A 289 -9.50 14.50 -12.78
CA ASP A 289 -8.80 14.67 -14.05
C ASP A 289 -7.47 13.90 -13.99
N SER A 290 -7.35 12.87 -14.84
CA SER A 290 -6.15 12.03 -14.95
C SER A 290 -4.87 12.80 -15.30
N SER A 291 -4.98 14.02 -15.83
CA SER A 291 -3.83 14.88 -16.13
C SER A 291 -3.24 15.59 -14.90
N LYS A 292 -3.96 15.62 -13.78
CA LYS A 292 -3.59 16.43 -12.59
C LYS A 292 -2.94 15.64 -11.47
N LEU A 293 -3.15 14.34 -11.43
CA LEU A 293 -2.63 13.47 -10.37
C LEU A 293 -1.78 12.35 -10.97
N ASP A 294 -0.81 11.90 -10.18
CA ASP A 294 -0.09 10.68 -10.49
C ASP A 294 -1.03 9.46 -10.44
N ILE A 295 -0.74 8.47 -11.28
CA ILE A 295 -1.51 7.23 -11.37
C ILE A 295 -1.66 6.54 -10.01
N SER A 296 -0.68 6.63 -9.11
CA SER A 296 -0.73 5.98 -7.80
C SER A 296 -1.90 6.44 -6.93
N TYR A 297 -2.25 7.72 -6.98
CA TYR A 297 -3.41 8.28 -6.28
C TYR A 297 -4.73 7.83 -6.90
N LEU A 298 -4.82 7.92 -8.24
CA LEU A 298 -6.00 7.48 -9.00
C LEU A 298 -6.26 5.98 -8.77
N PHE A 299 -5.20 5.17 -8.75
CA PHE A 299 -5.27 3.74 -8.49
C PHE A 299 -5.78 3.46 -7.07
N SER A 300 -5.27 4.17 -6.07
CA SER A 300 -5.70 4.02 -4.67
C SER A 300 -7.18 4.34 -4.46
N VAL A 301 -7.71 5.40 -5.07
CA VAL A 301 -9.13 5.77 -4.85
C VAL A 301 -10.11 4.75 -5.46
N ILE A 302 -9.70 3.98 -6.47
CA ILE A 302 -10.51 2.88 -7.04
C ILE A 302 -10.69 1.74 -6.02
N TRP A 303 -9.76 1.56 -5.09
CA TRP A 303 -9.91 0.59 -3.99
C TRP A 303 -10.99 1.02 -2.99
N LYS A 304 -11.28 2.33 -2.90
CA LYS A 304 -12.20 2.87 -1.90
C LYS A 304 -13.67 2.64 -2.24
N TYR A 305 -14.03 2.76 -3.52
CA TYR A 305 -15.43 2.80 -3.96
C TYR A 305 -15.80 1.66 -4.91
N LYS A 306 -17.06 1.21 -4.85
CA LYS A 306 -17.59 0.13 -5.71
C LYS A 306 -17.95 0.63 -7.12
N GLY A 307 -18.44 1.87 -7.24
CA GLY A 307 -18.71 2.51 -8.52
C GLY A 307 -17.46 3.13 -9.12
N LEU A 308 -17.20 2.81 -10.40
CA LEU A 308 -16.09 3.35 -11.19
C LEU A 308 -16.65 3.88 -12.51
N MET A 309 -16.37 5.12 -12.85
CA MET A 309 -16.69 5.68 -14.17
C MET A 309 -15.42 6.16 -14.85
N ILE A 310 -15.13 5.66 -16.04
CA ILE A 310 -13.94 6.02 -16.81
C ILE A 310 -14.36 6.84 -18.03
N GLY A 311 -13.87 8.09 -18.06
CA GLY A 311 -14.08 9.05 -19.13
C GLY A 311 -12.84 9.23 -19.98
N THR A 312 -12.97 9.30 -21.31
CA THR A 312 -11.80 9.61 -22.15
C THR A 312 -12.15 10.35 -23.42
N CYS A 313 -11.43 11.44 -23.72
CA CYS A 313 -11.43 11.98 -25.07
C CYS A 313 -10.55 11.11 -25.98
N THR A 314 -10.94 10.96 -27.23
CA THR A 314 -10.12 10.25 -28.21
C THR A 314 -8.84 11.01 -28.51
N HIS A 315 -7.70 10.31 -28.45
CA HIS A 315 -6.38 10.82 -28.81
C HIS A 315 -5.67 9.80 -29.70
N TYR A 316 -5.47 10.14 -30.98
CA TYR A 316 -4.95 9.22 -32.02
C TYR A 316 -5.64 7.83 -32.03
N ASN A 317 -6.98 7.82 -32.03
CA ASN A 317 -7.82 6.62 -32.01
C ASN A 317 -7.67 5.73 -30.76
N MET A 318 -6.98 6.21 -29.73
CA MET A 318 -6.79 5.55 -28.44
C MET A 318 -7.39 6.41 -27.31
N ALA A 319 -7.32 5.91 -26.06
CA ALA A 319 -7.68 6.73 -24.91
C ALA A 319 -6.67 7.87 -24.73
N PHE A 320 -7.10 8.92 -24.03
CA PHE A 320 -6.23 10.00 -23.59
C PHE A 320 -4.95 9.47 -22.92
N PRO A 321 -3.75 10.03 -23.20
CA PRO A 321 -2.47 9.46 -22.76
C PRO A 321 -2.34 9.22 -21.25
N LYS A 322 -3.04 9.99 -20.41
CA LYS A 322 -3.02 9.81 -18.95
C LYS A 322 -4.01 8.77 -18.43
N ILE A 323 -4.91 8.28 -19.28
CA ILE A 323 -5.82 7.17 -18.97
C ILE A 323 -5.16 5.82 -19.28
N GLU A 324 -4.36 5.71 -20.35
CA GLU A 324 -3.76 4.43 -20.78
C GLU A 324 -2.94 3.73 -19.67
N PRO A 325 -2.01 4.39 -18.95
CA PRO A 325 -1.26 3.75 -17.87
C PRO A 325 -2.17 3.22 -16.76
N LEU A 326 -3.26 3.92 -16.46
CA LEU A 326 -4.24 3.49 -15.46
C LEU A 326 -4.95 2.21 -15.90
N LEU A 327 -5.45 2.16 -17.14
CA LEU A 327 -6.07 0.95 -17.71
C LEU A 327 -5.10 -0.24 -17.68
N GLN A 328 -3.86 -0.03 -18.12
CA GLN A 328 -2.83 -1.08 -18.12
C GLN A 328 -2.54 -1.59 -16.71
N LYS A 329 -2.44 -0.70 -15.72
CA LYS A 329 -2.19 -1.08 -14.32
C LYS A 329 -3.37 -1.88 -13.75
N LEU A 330 -4.60 -1.44 -13.99
CA LEU A 330 -5.82 -2.14 -13.54
C LEU A 330 -5.97 -3.53 -14.20
N GLU A 331 -5.64 -3.66 -15.49
CA GLU A 331 -5.56 -4.95 -16.20
C GLU A 331 -4.53 -5.87 -15.53
N ASN A 332 -3.31 -5.38 -15.32
CA ASN A 332 -2.21 -6.16 -14.73
C ASN A 332 -2.48 -6.62 -13.29
N TYR A 333 -3.28 -5.86 -12.54
CA TYR A 333 -3.69 -6.17 -11.17
C TYR A 333 -4.98 -7.00 -11.10
N GLY A 334 -5.68 -7.17 -12.23
CA GLY A 334 -6.90 -7.97 -12.30
C GLY A 334 -8.06 -7.33 -11.53
N LEU A 335 -8.33 -6.03 -11.75
CA LEU A 335 -9.44 -5.33 -11.12
C LEU A 335 -10.76 -6.13 -11.27
N LYS A 336 -11.51 -6.21 -10.18
CA LYS A 336 -12.79 -6.93 -10.09
C LYS A 336 -13.70 -6.26 -9.06
N ASN A 337 -14.94 -6.75 -8.98
CA ASN A 337 -15.96 -6.32 -8.03
C ASN A 337 -16.26 -4.82 -8.16
N ARG A 338 -16.42 -4.33 -9.39
CA ARG A 338 -16.75 -2.92 -9.69
C ARG A 338 -17.91 -2.82 -10.66
N TYR A 339 -18.75 -1.82 -10.42
CA TYR A 339 -19.70 -1.33 -11.42
C TYR A 339 -18.98 -0.30 -12.29
N LEU A 340 -18.99 -0.51 -13.61
CA LEU A 340 -18.23 0.30 -14.56
C LEU A 340 -19.15 1.10 -15.47
N GLY A 341 -19.09 2.44 -15.38
CA GLY A 341 -19.62 3.34 -16.39
C GLY A 341 -18.52 3.78 -17.36
N ILE A 342 -18.80 3.79 -18.67
CA ILE A 342 -17.82 4.20 -19.68
C ILE A 342 -18.39 5.37 -20.49
N PHE A 343 -17.62 6.44 -20.60
CA PHE A 343 -18.01 7.61 -21.38
C PHE A 343 -16.82 8.26 -22.07
N GLY A 344 -17.07 9.10 -23.06
CA GLY A 344 -15.99 9.78 -23.77
C GLY A 344 -16.44 10.70 -24.88
N ASN A 345 -15.47 11.42 -25.43
CA ASN A 345 -15.69 12.44 -26.44
C ASN A 345 -14.79 12.24 -27.67
N MET A 346 -15.30 12.59 -28.84
CA MET A 346 -14.53 12.65 -30.09
C MET A 346 -14.95 13.85 -30.96
N LEU A 347 -14.14 14.20 -31.96
CA LEU A 347 -14.48 15.26 -32.94
C LEU A 347 -14.73 14.73 -34.35
N TRP A 348 -13.88 13.82 -34.85
CA TRP A 348 -14.04 13.22 -36.19
C TRP A 348 -14.05 11.70 -36.12
N SER A 349 -12.95 11.10 -35.67
CA SER A 349 -12.79 9.66 -35.45
C SER A 349 -12.72 9.38 -33.95
N GLY A 350 -13.47 8.36 -33.51
CA GLY A 350 -13.44 7.87 -32.13
C GLY A 350 -12.30 6.88 -31.89
N GLY A 351 -12.47 6.07 -30.84
CA GLY A 351 -11.54 4.99 -30.49
C GLY A 351 -11.14 5.00 -29.02
N GLY A 352 -11.25 6.16 -28.35
CA GLY A 352 -11.02 6.26 -26.91
C GLY A 352 -11.98 5.38 -26.10
N VAL A 353 -13.30 5.51 -26.34
CA VAL A 353 -14.30 4.68 -25.65
C VAL A 353 -14.13 3.20 -25.99
N LYS A 354 -13.86 2.89 -27.26
CA LYS A 354 -13.58 1.52 -27.70
C LYS A 354 -12.43 0.90 -26.90
N ARG A 355 -11.34 1.63 -26.69
CA ARG A 355 -10.18 1.15 -25.93
C ARG A 355 -10.50 0.90 -24.44
N VAL A 356 -11.35 1.72 -23.83
CA VAL A 356 -11.83 1.48 -22.45
C VAL A 356 -12.75 0.25 -22.40
N LYS A 357 -13.57 0.00 -23.43
CA LYS A 357 -14.34 -1.25 -23.54
C LYS A 357 -13.44 -2.47 -23.67
N GLU A 358 -12.42 -2.41 -24.52
CA GLU A 358 -11.43 -3.49 -24.67
C GLU A 358 -10.70 -3.78 -23.34
N PHE A 359 -10.43 -2.75 -22.53
CA PHE A 359 -9.95 -2.91 -21.15
C PHE A 359 -10.94 -3.70 -20.30
N ALA A 360 -12.23 -3.31 -20.33
CA ALA A 360 -13.27 -3.93 -19.51
C ALA A 360 -13.49 -5.41 -19.89
N GLU A 361 -13.49 -5.72 -21.20
CA GLU A 361 -13.67 -7.06 -21.74
C GLU A 361 -12.54 -8.04 -21.36
N ARG A 362 -11.34 -7.53 -21.06
CA ARG A 362 -10.21 -8.34 -20.57
C ARG A 362 -10.34 -8.78 -19.11
N LEU A 363 -11.25 -8.15 -18.36
CA LEU A 363 -11.43 -8.39 -16.93
C LEU A 363 -12.77 -9.06 -16.67
N THR A 364 -12.74 -10.25 -16.05
CA THR A 364 -13.96 -11.05 -15.78
C THR A 364 -14.79 -10.54 -14.60
N GLY A 365 -14.26 -9.60 -13.81
CA GLY A 365 -14.87 -9.13 -12.56
C GLY A 365 -15.49 -7.74 -12.63
N LEU A 366 -15.60 -7.13 -13.81
CA LEU A 366 -16.23 -5.83 -13.99
C LEU A 366 -17.64 -6.01 -14.53
N GLU A 367 -18.61 -5.33 -13.91
CA GLU A 367 -19.97 -5.27 -14.39
C GLU A 367 -20.19 -3.90 -15.05
N GLN A 368 -20.23 -3.88 -16.39
CA GLN A 368 -20.53 -2.64 -17.11
C GLN A 368 -21.99 -2.26 -16.88
N ILE A 369 -22.21 -1.01 -16.49
CA ILE A 369 -23.53 -0.43 -16.30
C ILE A 369 -23.87 0.45 -17.50
N GLY A 370 -25.03 0.20 -18.09
CA GLY A 370 -25.51 0.93 -19.27
C GLY A 370 -24.64 0.72 -20.51
N GLU A 371 -25.02 1.40 -21.59
CA GLU A 371 -24.21 1.46 -22.80
C GLU A 371 -23.06 2.46 -22.63
N ALA A 372 -21.91 2.15 -23.24
CA ALA A 372 -20.79 3.08 -23.27
C ALA A 372 -21.13 4.29 -24.16
N ILE A 373 -20.95 5.51 -23.64
CA ILE A 373 -21.36 6.75 -24.31
C ILE A 373 -20.16 7.40 -25.00
N GLU A 374 -20.21 7.60 -26.32
CA GLU A 374 -19.22 8.40 -27.07
C GLU A 374 -19.91 9.57 -27.77
N ILE A 375 -19.69 10.79 -27.29
CA ILE A 375 -20.31 12.02 -27.82
C ILE A 375 -19.38 12.66 -28.85
N LYS A 376 -19.96 13.17 -29.95
CA LYS A 376 -19.23 13.90 -30.98
C LYS A 376 -19.40 15.41 -30.80
N GLY A 377 -18.32 16.12 -30.43
CA GLY A 377 -18.36 17.57 -30.21
C GLY A 377 -18.93 17.96 -28.86
N HIS A 378 -19.75 19.01 -28.81
CA HIS A 378 -20.39 19.49 -27.58
C HIS A 378 -21.52 18.57 -27.13
N VAL A 379 -21.85 18.59 -25.84
CA VAL A 379 -22.97 17.81 -25.28
C VAL A 379 -24.30 18.44 -25.70
N THR A 380 -25.12 17.70 -26.45
CA THR A 380 -26.49 18.13 -26.78
C THR A 380 -27.48 17.72 -25.68
N ASP A 381 -28.72 18.22 -25.72
CA ASP A 381 -29.75 17.82 -24.75
C ASP A 381 -30.04 16.31 -24.78
N SER A 382 -30.08 15.70 -25.97
CA SER A 382 -30.26 14.25 -26.11
C SER A 382 -29.07 13.46 -25.54
N ASP A 383 -27.86 13.99 -25.66
CA ASP A 383 -26.69 13.34 -25.06
C ASP A 383 -26.65 13.50 -23.54
N ARG A 384 -27.13 14.65 -23.02
CA ARG A 384 -27.31 14.88 -21.59
C ARG A 384 -28.27 13.88 -20.97
N GLU A 385 -29.38 13.56 -21.64
CA GLU A 385 -30.31 12.52 -21.21
C GLU A 385 -29.65 11.13 -21.08
N LYS A 386 -28.79 10.75 -22.04
CA LYS A 386 -28.04 9.49 -21.97
C LYS A 386 -27.08 9.45 -20.79
N LEU A 387 -26.39 10.57 -20.51
CA LEU A 387 -25.50 10.68 -19.35
C LEU A 387 -26.29 10.57 -18.04
N ILE A 388 -27.41 11.27 -17.93
CA ILE A 388 -28.31 11.18 -16.78
C ILE A 388 -28.75 9.73 -16.57
N GLU A 389 -29.12 9.03 -17.65
CA GLU A 389 -29.52 7.63 -17.55
C GLU A 389 -28.38 6.71 -17.11
N LEU A 390 -27.16 6.89 -17.62
CA LEU A 390 -26.00 6.14 -17.17
C LEU A 390 -25.73 6.34 -15.66
N ALA A 391 -25.84 7.58 -15.18
CA ALA A 391 -25.71 7.89 -13.76
C ALA A 391 -26.85 7.30 -12.92
N ASN A 392 -28.08 7.30 -13.44
CA ASN A 392 -29.22 6.66 -12.78
C ASN A 392 -28.98 5.16 -12.59
N LEU A 393 -28.59 4.45 -13.64
CA LEU A 393 -28.31 3.01 -13.58
C LEU A 393 -27.17 2.69 -12.59
N MET A 394 -26.14 3.52 -12.53
CA MET A 394 -25.06 3.38 -11.54
C MET A 394 -25.58 3.56 -10.12
N ALA A 395 -26.39 4.60 -9.88
CA ALA A 395 -27.02 4.83 -8.58
C ALA A 395 -27.97 3.70 -8.18
N ASP A 396 -28.80 3.21 -9.11
CA ASP A 396 -29.72 2.09 -8.89
C ASP A 396 -28.98 0.83 -8.43
N LYS A 397 -27.84 0.52 -9.07
CA LYS A 397 -26.99 -0.61 -8.68
C LYS A 397 -26.41 -0.45 -7.28
N LEU A 398 -25.84 0.70 -6.97
CA LEU A 398 -25.27 0.96 -5.65
C LEU A 398 -26.35 0.96 -4.55
N ILE A 399 -27.51 1.55 -4.82
CA ILE A 399 -28.63 1.57 -3.88
C ILE A 399 -29.18 0.16 -3.63
N ALA A 400 -29.20 -0.70 -4.65
CA ALA A 400 -29.66 -2.08 -4.51
C ALA A 400 -28.72 -2.96 -3.65
N ASP A 401 -27.45 -2.56 -3.48
CA ASP A 401 -26.48 -3.25 -2.61
C ASP A 401 -26.52 -2.81 -1.15
N ARG A 402 -27.23 -1.72 -0.83
CA ARG A 402 -27.45 -1.24 0.55
C ARG A 402 -28.23 -2.26 1.36
#